data_AF-X0WMU8-F1
#
_entry.id   AF-X0WMU8-F1
#
_cell.length_a   1.000
_cell.length_b   1.000
_cell.length_c   1.000
_cell.angle_alpha   90.00
_cell.angle_beta   90.00
_cell.angle_gamma   90.00
#
_symmetry.space_group_name_H-M   'P 1'
#
loop_
_entity.id
_entity.type
_entity.pdbx_description
1 polymer ?
#
loop_
_entity_poly.entity_id
_entity_poly.type
_entity_poly.pdbx_seq_one_letter_code
_entity_poly.pdbx_strand_id
1 'polypeptide(L)'
;VIHAWDKEEVRMITRRKGSGADKIEIIIDAGEDYLKIETEYPVFSWFQRPRVNYELWVPEGATLRITASSGNINIEGQRSDVRANASSGDIELADIWGAIDAGTSSGSIRAEDSKGDIIASSSSGSIRILGVEAVEGKLNDIRAHASSGSIVLKDIEANIDAETSSGGISIDNSQGNTSASCSSGDIRIVEAQGAVESLKTSSGKIYVELEEVDEDASQMSFQSSSGDISLFLPADIGAEVDIRTTSGRISTDFRIAVEGTF
;
A
#
# COMPACT_ATOMS: atom_id res chain seq x y z
N VAL A 1 -2.22 -17.70 8.83
CA VAL A 1 -0.98 -17.72 8.01
C VAL A 1 -1.23 -18.66 6.85
N ILE A 2 -0.82 -18.26 5.66
CA ILE A 2 -0.98 -19.00 4.42
C ILE A 2 0.39 -19.04 3.75
N HIS A 3 0.85 -20.23 3.42
CA HIS A 3 2.10 -20.47 2.73
C HIS A 3 1.79 -21.04 1.34
N ALA A 4 2.44 -20.50 0.31
CA ALA A 4 2.48 -21.14 -0.99
C ALA A 4 3.34 -22.43 -0.94
N TRP A 5 3.00 -23.42 -1.76
CA TRP A 5 3.83 -24.61 -1.98
C TRP A 5 3.62 -25.23 -3.36
N ASP A 6 4.48 -26.17 -3.72
CA ASP A 6 4.59 -26.80 -5.04
C ASP A 6 3.61 -27.96 -5.28
N LYS A 7 2.70 -28.22 -4.34
CA LYS A 7 1.75 -29.33 -4.42
C LYS A 7 0.38 -28.87 -4.86
N GLU A 8 -0.27 -29.69 -5.68
CA GLU A 8 -1.69 -29.55 -6.06
C GLU A 8 -2.65 -30.05 -4.97
N GLU A 9 -2.35 -29.76 -3.71
CA GLU A 9 -3.21 -30.09 -2.57
C GLU A 9 -3.25 -28.90 -1.62
N VAL A 10 -4.32 -28.77 -0.84
CA VAL A 10 -4.36 -27.80 0.27
C VAL A 10 -4.19 -28.56 1.58
N ARG A 11 -3.21 -28.14 2.37
CA ARG A 11 -3.06 -28.62 3.75
C ARG A 11 -3.51 -27.54 4.71
N MET A 12 -4.28 -27.96 5.71
CA MET A 12 -4.78 -27.08 6.74
C MET A 12 -4.49 -27.63 8.13
N ILE A 13 -3.99 -26.77 9.00
CA ILE A 13 -3.95 -26.98 10.45
C ILE A 13 -4.84 -25.92 11.10
N THR A 14 -5.81 -26.38 11.90
CA THR A 14 -6.72 -25.52 12.64
C THR A 14 -6.47 -25.62 14.13
N ARG A 15 -6.39 -24.49 14.84
CA ARG A 15 -6.29 -24.46 16.31
C ARG A 15 -7.40 -23.59 16.89
N ARG A 16 -8.34 -24.21 17.59
CA ARG A 16 -9.42 -23.53 18.32
C ARG A 16 -8.95 -23.17 19.74
N LYS A 17 -9.22 -21.94 20.19
CA LYS A 17 -8.83 -21.45 21.52
C LYS A 17 -9.92 -20.57 22.14
N GLY A 18 -9.97 -20.51 23.46
CA GLY A 18 -10.89 -19.66 24.23
C GLY A 18 -12.14 -20.40 24.71
N SER A 19 -12.87 -19.77 25.64
CA SER A 19 -14.15 -20.29 26.13
C SER A 19 -15.18 -20.32 24.99
N GLY A 20 -15.85 -21.46 24.79
CA GLY A 20 -16.83 -21.69 23.72
C GLY A 20 -16.22 -22.08 22.37
N ALA A 21 -14.91 -22.32 22.30
CA ALA A 21 -14.24 -22.65 21.04
C ALA A 21 -14.60 -24.05 20.50
N ASP A 22 -15.07 -24.94 21.37
CA ASP A 22 -15.66 -26.24 21.02
C ASP A 22 -16.90 -26.11 20.12
N LYS A 23 -17.62 -25.00 20.24
CA LYS A 23 -18.84 -24.71 19.47
C LYS A 23 -18.59 -23.99 18.14
N ILE A 24 -17.33 -23.67 17.80
CA ILE A 24 -17.01 -23.11 16.48
C ILE A 24 -17.25 -24.19 15.43
N GLU A 25 -17.99 -23.85 14.38
CA GLU A 25 -18.13 -24.69 13.20
C GLU A 25 -17.21 -24.19 12.09
N ILE A 26 -16.52 -25.13 11.44
CA ILE A 26 -15.64 -24.87 10.29
C ILE A 26 -16.25 -25.64 9.14
N ILE A 27 -16.81 -24.91 8.17
CA ILE A 27 -17.48 -25.45 7.01
C ILE A 27 -16.48 -25.43 5.86
N ILE A 28 -16.26 -26.59 5.26
CA ILE A 28 -15.35 -26.76 4.12
C ILE A 28 -16.21 -27.21 2.95
N ASP A 29 -16.21 -26.40 1.88
CA ASP A 29 -16.83 -26.72 0.60
C ASP A 29 -15.74 -26.75 -0.47
N ALA A 30 -15.62 -27.88 -1.19
CA ALA A 30 -14.56 -28.11 -2.15
C ALA A 30 -15.15 -28.63 -3.46
N GLY A 31 -14.81 -27.97 -4.56
CA GLY A 31 -15.14 -28.37 -5.92
C GLY A 31 -13.92 -28.87 -6.68
N GLU A 32 -14.03 -28.96 -8.01
CA GLU A 32 -12.92 -29.36 -8.87
C GLU A 32 -11.82 -28.30 -8.93
N ASP A 33 -12.19 -27.01 -8.87
CA ASP A 33 -11.30 -25.85 -9.07
C ASP A 33 -11.29 -24.86 -7.90
N TYR A 34 -11.99 -25.16 -6.81
CA TYR A 34 -12.09 -24.26 -5.67
C TYR A 34 -12.10 -24.99 -4.31
N LEU A 35 -11.62 -24.27 -3.30
CA LEU A 35 -11.76 -24.61 -1.89
C LEU A 35 -12.28 -23.39 -1.13
N LYS A 36 -13.39 -23.54 -0.44
CA LYS A 36 -14.00 -22.52 0.40
C LYS A 36 -14.00 -22.99 1.85
N ILE A 37 -13.46 -22.17 2.74
CA ILE A 37 -13.42 -22.41 4.19
C ILE A 37 -14.16 -21.27 4.87
N GLU A 38 -15.26 -21.60 5.55
CA GLU A 38 -16.04 -20.65 6.33
C GLU A 38 -16.03 -21.03 7.81
N THR A 39 -15.93 -20.01 8.67
CA THR A 39 -16.00 -20.20 10.12
C THR A 39 -17.29 -19.60 10.64
N GLU A 40 -18.15 -20.42 11.21
CA GLU A 40 -19.35 -19.96 11.89
C GLU A 40 -19.10 -19.88 13.40
N TYR A 41 -19.33 -18.69 13.94
CA TYR A 41 -19.32 -18.44 15.37
C TYR A 41 -20.76 -18.48 15.90
N PRO A 42 -21.07 -19.33 16.88
CA PRO A 42 -22.37 -19.31 17.54
C PRO A 42 -22.74 -17.93 18.08
N VAL A 43 -24.04 -17.68 18.28
CA VAL A 43 -24.49 -16.51 19.03
C VAL A 43 -24.09 -16.70 20.50
N PHE A 44 -23.14 -15.90 20.97
CA PHE A 44 -22.54 -16.04 22.29
C PHE A 44 -22.94 -14.93 23.28
N SER A 45 -22.84 -15.25 24.58
CA SER A 45 -22.78 -14.24 25.64
C SER A 45 -21.45 -13.47 25.54
N TRP A 46 -21.48 -12.14 25.74
CA TRP A 46 -20.35 -11.20 25.68
C TRP A 46 -19.06 -11.60 26.41
N PHE A 47 -19.12 -12.55 27.35
CA PHE A 47 -17.96 -13.10 28.05
C PHE A 47 -17.17 -14.15 27.26
N GLN A 48 -17.73 -14.72 26.20
CA GLN A 48 -17.06 -15.74 25.40
C GLN A 48 -16.33 -15.08 24.24
N ARG A 49 -15.03 -15.38 24.11
CA ARG A 49 -14.16 -14.91 23.04
C ARG A 49 -13.48 -16.10 22.36
N PRO A 50 -14.26 -16.99 21.73
CA PRO A 50 -13.70 -18.11 21.00
C PRO A 50 -12.95 -17.59 19.77
N ARG A 51 -11.88 -18.27 19.40
CA ARG A 51 -11.07 -17.94 18.21
C ARG A 51 -10.58 -19.22 17.55
N VAL A 52 -10.40 -19.14 16.23
CA VAL A 52 -9.73 -20.17 15.45
C VAL A 52 -8.53 -19.55 14.74
N ASN A 53 -7.41 -20.28 14.77
CA ASN A 53 -6.22 -19.94 13.99
C ASN A 53 -6.10 -20.94 12.85
N TYR A 54 -5.86 -20.41 11.65
CA TYR A 54 -5.58 -21.19 10.44
C TYR A 54 -4.12 -21.06 10.06
N GLU A 55 -3.53 -22.21 9.75
CA GLU A 55 -2.23 -22.34 9.10
C GLU A 55 -2.46 -23.21 7.85
N LEU A 56 -2.32 -22.59 6.69
CA LEU A 56 -2.66 -23.19 5.39
C LEU A 56 -1.40 -23.31 4.54
N TRP A 57 -1.30 -24.40 3.78
CA TRP A 57 -0.40 -24.52 2.65
C TRP A 57 -1.24 -24.71 1.40
N VAL A 58 -1.08 -23.85 0.41
CA VAL A 58 -1.95 -23.72 -0.76
C VAL A 58 -1.08 -23.75 -2.02
N PRO A 59 -1.53 -24.37 -3.14
CA PRO A 59 -0.78 -24.36 -4.39
C PRO A 59 -0.39 -22.93 -4.78
N GLU A 60 0.88 -22.73 -5.15
CA GLU A 60 1.44 -21.40 -5.41
C GLU A 60 0.73 -20.65 -6.57
N GLY A 61 0.15 -21.37 -7.53
CA GLY A 61 -0.62 -20.79 -8.63
C GLY A 61 -2.09 -20.51 -8.33
N ALA A 62 -2.57 -20.80 -7.11
CA ALA A 62 -3.97 -20.60 -6.77
C ALA A 62 -4.29 -19.12 -6.50
N THR A 63 -5.40 -18.61 -7.02
CA THR A 63 -5.87 -17.28 -6.64
C THR A 63 -6.43 -17.31 -5.21
N LEU A 64 -6.00 -16.37 -4.36
CA LEU A 64 -6.42 -16.33 -2.96
C LEU A 64 -7.44 -15.22 -2.72
N ARG A 65 -8.54 -15.56 -2.03
CA ARG A 65 -9.51 -14.59 -1.50
C ARG A 65 -9.76 -14.85 -0.02
N ILE A 66 -9.24 -13.96 0.82
CA ILE A 66 -9.28 -14.08 2.27
C ILE A 66 -10.07 -12.91 2.87
N THR A 67 -11.05 -13.24 3.71
CA THR A 67 -11.82 -12.26 4.48
C THR A 67 -11.77 -12.62 5.96
N ALA A 68 -11.39 -11.68 6.81
CA ALA A 68 -11.37 -11.85 8.25
C ALA A 68 -12.16 -10.73 8.94
N SER A 69 -13.13 -11.06 9.79
CA SER A 69 -13.77 -10.05 10.65
C SER A 69 -12.80 -9.52 11.71
N SER A 70 -11.94 -10.40 12.23
CA SER A 70 -10.93 -10.04 13.22
C SER A 70 -9.72 -10.97 13.14
N GLY A 71 -8.53 -10.42 13.27
CA GLY A 71 -7.27 -11.18 13.30
C GLY A 71 -6.42 -10.94 12.06
N ASN A 72 -5.14 -11.27 12.18
CA ASN A 72 -4.15 -10.95 11.17
C ASN A 72 -4.20 -11.93 10.00
N ILE A 73 -4.05 -11.39 8.79
CA ILE A 73 -3.87 -12.17 7.56
C ILE A 73 -2.38 -12.10 7.22
N ASN A 74 -1.73 -13.25 7.10
CA ASN A 74 -0.35 -13.35 6.63
C ASN A 74 -0.30 -14.35 5.47
N ILE A 75 0.21 -13.92 4.31
CA ILE A 75 0.30 -14.68 3.07
C ILE A 75 1.72 -14.53 2.51
N GLU A 76 2.36 -15.65 2.16
CA GLU A 76 3.74 -15.68 1.69
C GLU A 76 3.92 -16.59 0.46
N GLY A 77 4.64 -16.10 -0.55
CA GLY A 77 5.19 -16.89 -1.65
C GLY A 77 4.23 -17.16 -2.83
N GLN A 78 3.09 -16.47 -2.90
CA GLN A 78 2.06 -16.76 -3.89
C GLN A 78 2.48 -16.30 -5.31
N ARG A 79 2.16 -17.10 -6.33
CA ARG A 79 2.44 -16.84 -7.77
C ARG A 79 1.18 -16.53 -8.56
N SER A 80 0.19 -15.95 -7.90
CA SER A 80 -1.12 -15.55 -8.45
C SER A 80 -1.67 -14.38 -7.65
N ASP A 81 -2.72 -13.76 -8.18
CA ASP A 81 -3.47 -12.69 -7.53
C ASP A 81 -3.93 -13.04 -6.10
N VAL A 82 -3.83 -12.05 -5.22
CA VAL A 82 -4.21 -12.14 -3.81
C VAL A 82 -5.17 -11.00 -3.45
N ARG A 83 -6.36 -11.37 -2.96
CA ARG A 83 -7.30 -10.44 -2.34
C ARG A 83 -7.42 -10.73 -0.85
N ALA A 84 -7.03 -9.79 0.00
CA ALA A 84 -7.05 -9.92 1.45
C ALA A 84 -7.83 -8.76 2.10
N ASN A 85 -8.89 -9.07 2.85
CA ASN A 85 -9.73 -8.07 3.50
C ASN A 85 -9.91 -8.39 4.98
N ALA A 86 -9.68 -7.41 5.85
CA ALA A 86 -9.89 -7.53 7.29
C ALA A 86 -10.79 -6.40 7.80
N SER A 87 -11.76 -6.68 8.70
CA SER A 87 -12.42 -5.57 9.41
C SER A 87 -11.53 -5.03 10.52
N SER A 88 -10.84 -5.91 11.24
CA SER A 88 -9.83 -5.52 12.22
C SER A 88 -8.68 -6.53 12.26
N GLY A 89 -7.45 -6.05 12.16
CA GLY A 89 -6.27 -6.89 12.07
C GLY A 89 -5.33 -6.40 10.98
N ASP A 90 -4.06 -6.77 11.15
CA ASP A 90 -3.01 -6.42 10.20
C ASP A 90 -3.00 -7.40 9.03
N ILE A 91 -2.64 -6.89 7.85
CA ILE A 91 -2.47 -7.68 6.64
C ILE A 91 -1.00 -7.62 6.25
N GLU A 92 -0.35 -8.78 6.22
CA GLU A 92 1.05 -8.95 5.82
C GLU A 92 1.09 -9.86 4.58
N LEU A 93 1.68 -9.34 3.50
CA LEU A 93 1.83 -10.02 2.21
C LEU A 93 3.31 -9.97 1.84
N ALA A 94 3.90 -11.11 1.51
CA ALA A 94 5.31 -11.20 1.15
C ALA A 94 5.52 -12.14 -0.04
N ASP A 95 6.43 -11.79 -0.95
CA ASP A 95 6.80 -12.58 -2.13
C ASP A 95 5.57 -12.98 -2.98
N ILE A 96 4.77 -11.98 -3.36
CA ILE A 96 3.55 -12.17 -4.17
C ILE A 96 3.82 -11.78 -5.61
N TRP A 97 3.68 -12.71 -6.54
CA TRP A 97 3.83 -12.49 -7.98
C TRP A 97 2.45 -12.59 -8.65
N GLY A 98 1.79 -11.45 -8.75
CA GLY A 98 0.39 -11.30 -9.13
C GLY A 98 -0.19 -10.01 -8.54
N ALA A 99 -1.41 -9.65 -8.92
CA ALA A 99 -2.05 -8.44 -8.40
C ALA A 99 -2.43 -8.59 -6.91
N ILE A 100 -2.20 -7.54 -6.12
CA ILE A 100 -2.59 -7.46 -4.71
C ILE A 100 -3.76 -6.49 -4.54
N ASP A 101 -4.84 -6.95 -3.90
CA ASP A 101 -5.93 -6.12 -3.40
C ASP A 101 -6.09 -6.34 -1.89
N ALA A 102 -5.56 -5.41 -1.10
CA ALA A 102 -5.52 -5.47 0.36
C ALA A 102 -6.33 -4.33 1.01
N GLY A 103 -7.22 -4.68 1.95
CA GLY A 103 -8.09 -3.72 2.62
C GLY A 103 -8.29 -4.00 4.10
N THR A 104 -8.14 -3.00 4.96
CA THR A 104 -8.50 -3.12 6.39
C THR A 104 -9.18 -1.89 6.97
N SER A 105 -10.19 -2.06 7.83
CA SER A 105 -10.81 -0.90 8.50
C SER A 105 -10.02 -0.46 9.74
N SER A 106 -9.32 -1.38 10.41
CA SER A 106 -8.55 -1.09 11.63
C SER A 106 -7.39 -2.06 11.77
N GLY A 107 -6.23 -1.63 11.27
CA GLY A 107 -5.03 -2.42 11.14
C GLY A 107 -4.09 -1.81 10.10
N SER A 108 -2.85 -2.26 10.10
CA SER A 108 -1.85 -1.84 9.12
C SER A 108 -1.77 -2.84 7.97
N ILE A 109 -1.38 -2.36 6.80
CA ILE A 109 -1.11 -3.20 5.62
C ILE A 109 0.38 -3.14 5.34
N ARG A 110 1.00 -4.30 5.16
CA ARG A 110 2.38 -4.47 4.76
C ARG A 110 2.46 -5.39 3.54
N ALA A 111 3.05 -4.90 2.45
CA ALA A 111 3.38 -5.70 1.27
C ALA A 111 4.89 -5.64 1.01
N GLU A 112 5.53 -6.79 0.83
CA GLU A 112 6.98 -6.90 0.61
C GLU A 112 7.31 -7.79 -0.58
N ASP A 113 8.37 -7.42 -1.32
CA ASP A 113 8.99 -8.22 -2.39
C ASP A 113 7.96 -8.71 -3.42
N SER A 114 7.16 -7.79 -3.94
CA SER A 114 6.01 -8.10 -4.80
C SER A 114 6.29 -7.80 -6.27
N LYS A 115 5.64 -8.55 -7.17
CA LYS A 115 5.69 -8.37 -8.62
C LYS A 115 4.28 -8.30 -9.17
N GLY A 116 3.84 -7.10 -9.54
CA GLY A 116 2.48 -6.84 -10.01
C GLY A 116 1.87 -5.61 -9.35
N ASP A 117 0.65 -5.29 -9.78
CA ASP A 117 -0.10 -4.13 -9.29
C ASP A 117 -0.51 -4.29 -7.82
N ILE A 118 -0.54 -3.18 -7.08
CA ILE A 118 -0.93 -3.17 -5.67
C ILE A 118 -2.00 -2.11 -5.41
N ILE A 119 -3.14 -2.56 -4.88
CA ILE A 119 -4.16 -1.71 -4.31
C ILE A 119 -4.21 -1.97 -2.81
N ALA A 120 -3.88 -0.95 -2.00
CA ALA A 120 -3.87 -1.04 -0.55
C ALA A 120 -4.74 0.06 0.07
N SER A 121 -5.67 -0.32 0.94
CA SER A 121 -6.58 0.64 1.60
C SER A 121 -6.71 0.40 3.10
N SER A 122 -6.47 1.42 3.92
CA SER A 122 -6.71 1.36 5.37
C SER A 122 -7.50 2.56 5.89
N SER A 123 -8.52 2.33 6.71
CA SER A 123 -9.23 3.44 7.35
C SER A 123 -8.51 3.95 8.61
N SER A 124 -7.88 3.06 9.38
CA SER A 124 -7.21 3.41 10.64
C SER A 124 -6.00 2.51 10.84
N GLY A 125 -4.91 2.88 10.20
CA GLY A 125 -3.63 2.19 10.23
C GLY A 125 -2.73 2.64 9.08
N SER A 126 -1.46 2.26 9.18
CA SER A 126 -0.45 2.68 8.19
C SER A 126 -0.36 1.66 7.06
N ILE A 127 0.06 2.13 5.89
CA ILE A 127 0.34 1.28 4.73
C ILE A 127 1.84 1.33 4.47
N ARG A 128 2.46 0.17 4.33
CA ARG A 128 3.88 0.03 4.03
C ARG A 128 4.07 -0.94 2.87
N ILE A 129 4.63 -0.47 1.76
CA ILE A 129 4.92 -1.29 0.58
C ILE A 129 6.41 -1.16 0.30
N LEU A 130 7.11 -2.29 0.22
CA LEU A 130 8.55 -2.33 0.03
C LEU A 130 8.92 -3.33 -1.06
N GLY A 131 9.83 -2.96 -1.96
CA GLY A 131 10.33 -3.88 -2.96
C GLY A 131 9.22 -4.28 -3.92
N VAL A 132 8.96 -3.43 -4.92
CA VAL A 132 8.07 -3.76 -6.03
C VAL A 132 8.92 -3.77 -7.29
N GLU A 133 9.01 -4.92 -7.96
CA GLU A 133 9.82 -5.07 -9.17
C GLU A 133 8.94 -5.03 -10.42
N ALA A 134 9.43 -4.38 -11.48
CA ALA A 134 8.81 -4.36 -12.79
C ALA A 134 8.65 -5.78 -13.38
N VAL A 135 7.56 -6.01 -14.09
CA VAL A 135 7.28 -7.30 -14.73
C VAL A 135 7.53 -7.17 -16.23
N GLU A 136 8.42 -8.01 -16.77
CA GLU A 136 8.78 -8.00 -18.20
C GLU A 136 9.26 -6.61 -18.70
N GLY A 137 9.92 -5.83 -17.84
CA GLY A 137 10.41 -4.49 -18.15
C GLY A 137 9.32 -3.42 -18.19
N LYS A 138 8.12 -3.71 -17.69
CA LYS A 138 7.03 -2.74 -17.53
C LYS A 138 6.81 -2.42 -16.05
N LEU A 139 6.74 -1.14 -15.75
CA LEU A 139 6.35 -0.64 -14.43
C LEU A 139 4.93 -1.13 -14.10
N ASN A 140 4.72 -1.46 -12.83
CA ASN A 140 3.41 -1.80 -12.29
C ASN A 140 2.65 -0.52 -11.88
N ASP A 141 1.43 -0.67 -11.35
CA ASP A 141 0.70 0.43 -10.72
C ASP A 141 0.45 0.17 -9.22
N ILE A 142 0.70 1.19 -8.40
CA ILE A 142 0.41 1.18 -6.96
C ILE A 142 -0.62 2.26 -6.65
N ARG A 143 -1.72 1.86 -5.99
CA ARG A 143 -2.69 2.77 -5.36
C ARG A 143 -2.74 2.50 -3.86
N ALA A 144 -2.27 3.45 -3.06
CA ALA A 144 -2.26 3.36 -1.61
C ALA A 144 -3.13 4.47 -1.00
N HIS A 145 -4.17 4.10 -0.26
CA HIS A 145 -5.09 5.05 0.37
C HIS A 145 -5.26 4.79 1.87
N ALA A 146 -4.92 5.78 2.70
CA ALA A 146 -5.10 5.73 4.15
C ALA A 146 -6.01 6.87 4.65
N SER A 147 -7.04 6.60 5.46
CA SER A 147 -7.80 7.71 6.08
C SER A 147 -7.08 8.26 7.32
N SER A 148 -6.39 7.41 8.07
CA SER A 148 -5.55 7.82 9.20
C SER A 148 -4.40 6.84 9.34
N GLY A 149 -3.19 7.36 9.25
CA GLY A 149 -1.96 6.58 9.19
C GLY A 149 -1.03 7.11 8.10
N SER A 150 0.25 6.77 8.23
CA SER A 150 1.25 7.13 7.23
C SER A 150 1.29 6.10 6.12
N ILE A 151 1.69 6.56 4.93
CA ILE A 151 2.00 5.69 3.78
C ILE A 151 3.51 5.72 3.59
N VAL A 152 4.13 4.55 3.54
CA VAL A 152 5.56 4.38 3.32
C VAL A 152 5.77 3.46 2.13
N LEU A 153 6.40 3.97 1.08
CA LEU A 153 6.75 3.24 -0.12
C LEU A 153 8.28 3.27 -0.26
N LYS A 154 8.92 2.11 -0.46
CA LYS A 154 10.38 2.02 -0.59
C LYS A 154 10.80 1.02 -1.67
N ASP A 155 11.80 1.36 -2.48
CA ASP A 155 12.36 0.48 -3.51
C ASP A 155 11.26 0.01 -4.49
N ILE A 156 10.68 0.96 -5.24
CA ILE A 156 9.46 0.77 -6.04
C ILE A 156 9.72 0.95 -7.53
N GLU A 157 9.38 -0.04 -8.35
CA GLU A 157 9.34 0.04 -9.81
C GLU A 157 7.90 0.01 -10.32
N ALA A 158 7.18 1.12 -10.10
CA ALA A 158 5.77 1.26 -10.38
C ALA A 158 5.36 2.73 -10.45
N ASN A 159 4.29 3.03 -11.19
CA ASN A 159 3.58 4.30 -11.02
C ASN A 159 2.89 4.31 -9.65
N ILE A 160 2.97 5.45 -8.96
CA ILE A 160 2.49 5.60 -7.59
C ILE A 160 1.36 6.63 -7.53
N ASP A 161 0.24 6.23 -6.95
CA ASP A 161 -0.82 7.11 -6.46
C ASP A 161 -1.04 6.87 -4.96
N ALA A 162 -0.60 7.83 -4.13
CA ALA A 162 -0.65 7.72 -2.68
C ALA A 162 -1.50 8.84 -2.06
N GLU A 163 -2.53 8.48 -1.29
CA GLU A 163 -3.42 9.44 -0.63
C GLU A 163 -3.56 9.15 0.87
N THR A 164 -3.39 10.18 1.72
CA THR A 164 -3.78 10.07 3.13
C THR A 164 -4.50 11.29 3.69
N SER A 165 -5.58 11.12 4.44
CA SER A 165 -6.22 12.27 5.08
C SER A 165 -5.41 12.79 6.28
N SER A 166 -4.83 11.90 7.08
CA SER A 166 -4.00 12.28 8.23
C SER A 166 -2.86 11.29 8.42
N GLY A 167 -1.63 11.81 8.40
CA GLY A 167 -0.41 11.01 8.35
C GLY A 167 0.51 11.50 7.23
N GLY A 168 1.79 11.14 7.31
CA GLY A 168 2.75 11.53 6.28
C GLY A 168 2.80 10.53 5.13
N ILE A 169 3.27 10.99 3.98
CA ILE A 169 3.63 10.11 2.85
C ILE A 169 5.14 10.17 2.70
N SER A 170 5.80 9.01 2.74
CA SER A 170 7.23 8.87 2.49
C SER A 170 7.45 7.90 1.33
N ILE A 171 8.08 8.38 0.27
CA ILE A 171 8.47 7.61 -0.90
C ILE A 171 9.99 7.71 -1.02
N ASP A 172 10.66 6.57 -1.10
CA ASP A 172 12.12 6.46 -1.08
C ASP A 172 12.55 5.45 -2.15
N ASN A 173 13.43 5.85 -3.06
CA ASN A 173 13.90 5.05 -4.19
C ASN A 173 12.74 4.50 -5.04
N SER A 174 12.20 5.35 -5.93
CA SER A 174 11.05 5.00 -6.79
C SER A 174 11.31 5.29 -8.25
N GLN A 175 10.92 4.38 -9.14
CA GLN A 175 10.93 4.53 -10.59
C GLN A 175 9.49 4.60 -11.11
N GLY A 176 9.21 5.56 -11.99
CA GLY A 176 7.89 5.77 -12.59
C GLY A 176 7.23 7.05 -12.15
N ASN A 177 6.00 7.27 -12.62
CA ASN A 177 5.28 8.51 -12.32
C ASN A 177 4.73 8.48 -10.89
N THR A 178 4.89 9.58 -10.16
CA THR A 178 4.44 9.70 -8.77
C THR A 178 3.47 10.85 -8.59
N SER A 179 2.31 10.51 -8.02
CA SER A 179 1.33 11.44 -7.48
C SER A 179 1.09 11.13 -6.01
N ALA A 180 1.05 12.17 -5.17
CA ALA A 180 0.74 12.00 -3.77
C ALA A 180 -0.07 13.16 -3.21
N SER A 181 -1.02 12.87 -2.32
CA SER A 181 -1.80 13.91 -1.66
C SER A 181 -2.07 13.60 -0.20
N CYS A 182 -2.02 14.63 0.65
CA CYS A 182 -2.48 14.50 2.02
C CYS A 182 -3.22 15.72 2.56
N SER A 183 -4.23 15.52 3.41
CA SER A 183 -4.90 16.68 4.01
C SER A 183 -4.09 17.27 5.18
N SER A 184 -3.48 16.42 6.01
CA SER A 184 -2.63 16.86 7.11
C SER A 184 -1.49 15.88 7.34
N GLY A 185 -0.28 16.31 6.97
CA GLY A 185 0.92 15.50 6.99
C GLY A 185 1.99 16.05 6.04
N ASP A 186 3.21 15.60 6.26
CA ASP A 186 4.33 15.92 5.39
C ASP A 186 4.39 14.91 4.23
N ILE A 187 4.75 15.39 3.04
CA ILE A 187 5.07 14.56 1.89
C ILE A 187 6.58 14.64 1.67
N ARG A 188 7.25 13.49 1.75
CA ARG A 188 8.68 13.35 1.51
C ARG A 188 8.91 12.35 0.37
N ILE A 189 9.57 12.80 -0.68
CA ILE A 189 10.00 11.96 -1.80
C ILE A 189 11.52 12.13 -1.93
N VAL A 190 12.25 11.03 -1.94
CA VAL A 190 13.71 11.00 -2.13
C VAL A 190 14.11 9.90 -3.07
N GLU A 191 15.22 10.11 -3.79
CA GLU A 191 15.78 9.13 -4.72
C GLU A 191 14.75 8.71 -5.80
N ALA A 192 13.89 9.64 -6.22
CA ALA A 192 12.87 9.36 -7.23
C ALA A 192 13.42 9.58 -8.65
N GLN A 193 13.10 8.63 -9.52
CA GLN A 193 13.42 8.58 -10.95
C GLN A 193 12.11 8.55 -11.74
N GLY A 194 11.93 9.51 -12.65
CA GLY A 194 10.68 9.68 -13.40
C GLY A 194 9.96 10.98 -13.06
N ALA A 195 8.69 11.09 -13.46
CA ALA A 195 7.94 12.33 -13.28
C ALA A 195 7.21 12.39 -11.93
N VAL A 196 7.35 13.50 -11.20
CA VAL A 196 6.45 13.80 -10.08
C VAL A 196 5.34 14.72 -10.58
N GLU A 197 4.20 14.12 -10.93
CA GLU A 197 3.11 14.82 -11.63
C GLU A 197 2.40 15.82 -10.70
N SER A 198 2.02 15.39 -9.49
CA SER A 198 1.25 16.22 -8.56
C SER A 198 1.48 15.83 -7.10
N LEU A 199 2.03 16.77 -6.30
CA LEU A 199 2.06 16.69 -4.84
C LEU A 199 1.17 17.76 -4.21
N LYS A 200 0.28 17.36 -3.31
CA LYS A 200 -0.65 18.28 -2.65
C LYS A 200 -0.75 18.03 -1.16
N THR A 201 -0.53 19.06 -0.34
CA THR A 201 -0.87 19.02 1.08
C THR A 201 -1.65 20.25 1.54
N SER A 202 -2.64 20.09 2.43
CA SER A 202 -3.31 21.27 3.02
C SER A 202 -2.52 21.81 4.22
N SER A 203 -1.88 20.93 4.99
CA SER A 203 -1.07 21.32 6.15
C SER A 203 0.08 20.34 6.33
N GLY A 204 1.28 20.83 6.01
CA GLY A 204 2.50 20.04 6.06
C GLY A 204 3.52 20.48 5.04
N LYS A 205 4.73 19.97 5.19
CA LYS A 205 5.87 20.26 4.32
C LYS A 205 5.88 19.32 3.14
N ILE A 206 6.36 19.83 2.01
CA ILE A 206 6.71 19.02 0.85
C ILE A 206 8.23 19.07 0.71
N TYR A 207 8.87 17.91 0.76
CA TYR A 207 10.29 17.73 0.49
C TYR A 207 10.44 16.76 -0.68
N VAL A 208 11.10 17.18 -1.74
CA VAL A 208 11.33 16.36 -2.94
C VAL A 208 12.79 16.42 -3.34
N GLU A 209 13.37 15.27 -3.59
CA GLU A 209 14.71 15.10 -4.14
C GLU A 209 14.63 14.10 -5.31
N LEU A 210 14.81 14.61 -6.53
CA LEU A 210 14.77 13.82 -7.76
C LEU A 210 16.20 13.56 -8.25
N GLU A 211 16.47 12.32 -8.64
CA GLU A 211 17.74 11.95 -9.26
C GLU A 211 17.70 12.17 -10.77
N GLU A 212 16.61 11.72 -11.40
CA GLU A 212 16.40 11.78 -12.83
C GLU A 212 14.92 12.07 -13.12
N VAL A 213 14.69 12.82 -14.18
CA VAL A 213 13.34 13.15 -14.66
C VAL A 213 13.22 12.64 -16.08
N ASP A 214 12.14 11.90 -16.35
CA ASP A 214 11.85 11.39 -17.69
C ASP A 214 11.80 12.55 -18.71
N GLU A 215 12.38 12.36 -19.89
CA GLU A 215 12.36 13.35 -20.98
C GLU A 215 10.92 13.71 -21.39
N ASP A 216 9.99 12.77 -21.21
CA ASP A 216 8.56 12.95 -21.49
C ASP A 216 7.82 13.72 -20.37
N ALA A 217 8.46 13.99 -19.23
CA ALA A 217 7.86 14.74 -18.13
C ALA A 217 7.67 16.21 -18.53
N SER A 218 6.45 16.58 -18.92
CA SER A 218 6.18 17.95 -19.37
C SER A 218 5.89 18.93 -18.23
N GLN A 219 5.25 18.46 -17.15
CA GLN A 219 4.73 19.32 -16.07
C GLN A 219 4.82 18.65 -14.70
N MET A 220 5.18 19.43 -13.68
CA MET A 220 5.16 19.02 -12.28
C MET A 220 4.46 20.09 -11.43
N SER A 221 3.60 19.66 -10.52
CA SER A 221 2.83 20.56 -9.64
C SER A 221 3.04 20.24 -8.17
N PHE A 222 3.55 21.22 -7.40
CA PHE A 222 3.77 21.10 -5.96
C PHE A 222 2.95 22.15 -5.20
N GLN A 223 1.99 21.73 -4.39
CA GLN A 223 1.06 22.66 -3.72
C GLN A 223 0.94 22.37 -2.23
N SER A 224 1.16 23.40 -1.39
CA SER A 224 0.86 23.37 0.04
C SER A 224 -0.03 24.54 0.42
N SER A 225 -1.10 24.34 1.20
CA SER A 225 -1.84 25.51 1.73
C SER A 225 -1.09 26.14 2.90
N SER A 226 -0.59 25.32 3.82
CA SER A 226 0.20 25.76 4.97
C SER A 226 1.41 24.84 5.19
N GLY A 227 2.58 25.30 4.79
CA GLY A 227 3.84 24.59 4.95
C GLY A 227 4.89 24.96 3.91
N ASP A 228 6.12 24.55 4.20
CA ASP A 228 7.28 24.82 3.35
C ASP A 228 7.37 23.81 2.21
N ILE A 229 7.83 24.27 1.05
CA ILE A 229 8.14 23.41 -0.09
C ILE A 229 9.64 23.54 -0.38
N SER A 230 10.34 22.42 -0.33
CA SER A 230 11.78 22.29 -0.66
C SER A 230 11.96 21.27 -1.78
N LEU A 231 12.51 21.72 -2.91
CA LEU A 231 12.73 20.87 -4.08
C LEU A 231 14.21 20.87 -4.47
N PHE A 232 14.76 19.66 -4.65
CA PHE A 232 16.07 19.40 -5.22
C PHE A 232 15.84 18.63 -6.53
N LEU A 233 16.10 19.28 -7.66
CA LEU A 233 15.84 18.75 -9.00
C LEU A 233 17.15 18.61 -9.78
N PRO A 234 17.25 17.70 -10.77
CA PRO A 234 18.42 17.59 -11.63
C PRO A 234 18.56 18.83 -12.54
N ALA A 235 19.80 19.21 -12.85
CA ALA A 235 20.13 20.48 -13.51
C ALA A 235 19.60 20.60 -14.95
N ASP A 236 19.31 19.47 -15.57
CA ASP A 236 18.87 19.27 -16.95
C ASP A 236 17.36 18.99 -17.07
N ILE A 237 16.58 19.27 -16.02
CA ILE A 237 15.13 19.08 -16.04
C ILE A 237 14.46 19.84 -17.21
N GLY A 238 13.76 19.09 -18.08
CA GLY A 238 13.01 19.59 -19.23
C GLY A 238 11.55 19.96 -18.94
N ALA A 239 11.12 19.89 -17.68
CA ALA A 239 9.74 20.04 -17.25
C ALA A 239 9.39 21.47 -16.79
N GLU A 240 8.15 21.89 -17.00
CA GLU A 240 7.56 23.05 -16.34
C GLU A 240 7.23 22.72 -14.88
N VAL A 241 7.67 23.56 -13.95
CA VAL A 241 7.47 23.32 -12.51
C VAL A 241 6.60 24.43 -11.91
N ASP A 242 5.37 24.07 -11.49
CA ASP A 242 4.44 24.95 -10.78
C ASP A 242 4.52 24.70 -9.26
N ILE A 243 4.88 25.73 -8.49
CA ILE A 243 5.03 25.64 -7.03
C ILE A 243 4.14 26.69 -6.37
N ARG A 244 3.23 26.24 -5.51
CA ARG A 244 2.31 27.14 -4.79
C ARG A 244 2.31 26.86 -3.31
N THR A 245 2.56 27.90 -2.51
CA THR A 245 2.22 27.91 -1.08
C THR A 245 1.42 29.14 -0.71
N THR A 246 0.39 28.99 0.13
CA THR A 246 -0.39 30.15 0.63
C THR A 246 0.25 30.71 1.90
N SER A 247 0.71 29.84 2.79
CA SER A 247 1.37 30.21 4.05
C SER A 247 2.57 29.29 4.30
N GLY A 248 3.73 29.70 3.79
CA GLY A 248 4.97 28.95 3.91
C GLY A 248 6.10 29.59 3.11
N ARG A 249 7.28 28.98 3.15
CA ARG A 249 8.42 29.37 2.32
C ARG A 249 8.60 28.39 1.18
N ILE A 250 8.86 28.94 -0.01
CA ILE A 250 9.39 28.18 -1.15
C ILE A 250 10.90 28.38 -1.15
N SER A 251 11.65 27.29 -1.17
CA SER A 251 13.10 27.28 -1.36
C SER A 251 13.44 26.37 -2.53
N THR A 252 14.24 26.88 -3.47
CA THR A 252 14.73 26.11 -4.62
C THR A 252 16.13 26.57 -4.99
N ASP A 253 16.93 25.61 -5.42
CA ASP A 253 18.28 25.86 -5.95
C ASP A 253 18.25 26.27 -7.44
N PHE A 254 17.07 26.36 -8.05
CA PHE A 254 16.89 26.79 -9.44
C PHE A 254 16.55 28.28 -9.57
N ARG A 255 16.88 28.85 -10.73
CA ARG A 255 16.46 30.22 -11.08
C ARG A 255 14.96 30.25 -11.35
N ILE A 256 14.17 30.70 -10.39
CA ILE A 256 12.73 30.90 -10.56
C ILE A 256 12.49 32.14 -11.43
N ALA A 257 11.68 32.01 -12.49
CA ALA A 257 10.96 33.14 -13.06
C ALA A 257 9.70 33.36 -12.21
N VAL A 258 9.76 34.29 -11.25
CA VAL A 258 8.61 34.59 -10.39
C VAL A 258 7.67 35.55 -11.13
N GLU A 259 6.50 35.08 -11.55
CA GLU A 259 5.34 35.93 -11.86
C GLU A 259 4.32 35.82 -10.73
N GLY A 260 4.14 36.90 -9.96
CA GLY A 260 3.16 36.97 -8.88
C GLY A 260 2.28 38.20 -9.03
N THR A 261 0.97 38.02 -9.01
CA THR A 261 -0.01 39.09 -8.72
C THR A 261 -0.31 39.11 -7.24
N PHE A 262 -0.08 40.27 -6.60
CA PHE A 262 -0.38 40.57 -5.20
C PHE A 262 -1.88 40.70 -4.94
#